data_AF-W0BCR2-F1
#
_entry.id   AF-W0BCR2-F1
#
_cell.length_a   1.000
_cell.length_b   1.000
_cell.length_c   1.000
_cell.angle_alpha   90.00
_cell.angle_beta   90.00
_cell.angle_gamma   90.00
#
_symmetry.space_group_name_H-M   'P 1'
#
loop_
_entity.id
_entity.type
_entity.pdbx_description
1 polymer ?
#
loop_
_entity_poly.entity_id
_entity_poly.type
_entity_poly.pdbx_seq_one_letter_code
_entity_poly.pdbx_strand_id
1 'polypeptide(L)'
;MHTLQFLWGLLTIGLAAGLLILPYLLLGYFTTSAIALFIGVGGLGVVCVRFAWKGAYSKASFFVLLTALITFPLTFSMLLPQLKPLWISYNVAQLINRDNISEENPLLVVGFSEPGLVFYLNTKHVLFTDGETALANMKRNKNSVLLISEHDMVPIAEQMPFTILGYVNGYNYSKGKWIKLILIKKNSD
;
A
#
# COMPACT_ATOMS: atom_id res chain seq x y z
N MET A 1 -7.42 24.71 -31.92
CA MET A 1 -6.39 23.75 -31.50
C MET A 1 -5.78 24.03 -30.11
N HIS A 2 -5.77 25.27 -29.60
CA HIS A 2 -5.16 25.60 -28.30
C HIS A 2 -5.88 25.07 -27.06
N THR A 3 -7.19 24.83 -27.13
CA THR A 3 -7.99 24.29 -26.02
C THR A 3 -7.51 22.91 -25.58
N LEU A 4 -7.25 22.00 -26.51
CA LEU A 4 -6.76 20.66 -26.21
C LEU A 4 -5.38 20.69 -25.54
N GLN A 5 -4.50 21.57 -26.01
CA GLN A 5 -3.15 21.72 -25.48
C GLN A 5 -3.16 22.31 -24.06
N PHE A 6 -4.08 23.25 -23.79
CA PHE A 6 -4.31 23.78 -22.46
C PHE A 6 -4.85 22.70 -21.50
N LEU A 7 -5.87 21.94 -21.93
CA LEU A 7 -6.41 20.82 -21.14
C LEU A 7 -5.34 19.76 -20.83
N TRP A 8 -4.47 19.48 -21.80
CA TRP A 8 -3.34 18.58 -21.59
C TRP A 8 -2.34 19.10 -20.56
N GLY A 9 -2.03 20.40 -20.60
CA GLY A 9 -1.20 21.06 -19.59
C GLY A 9 -1.83 20.99 -18.21
N LEU A 10 -3.12 21.28 -18.10
CA LEU A 10 -3.87 21.20 -16.85
C LEU A 10 -3.86 19.77 -16.28
N LEU A 11 -4.12 18.77 -17.12
CA LEU A 11 -4.04 17.36 -16.73
C LEU A 11 -2.64 16.99 -16.24
N THR A 12 -1.58 17.42 -16.95
CA THR A 12 -0.19 17.12 -16.59
C THR A 12 0.18 17.69 -15.23
N ILE A 13 -0.20 18.96 -14.97
CA ILE A 13 0.03 19.61 -13.67
C ILE A 13 -0.81 18.93 -12.57
N GLY A 14 -2.06 18.56 -12.87
CA GLY A 14 -2.92 17.84 -11.94
C GLY A 14 -2.32 16.48 -11.53
N LEU A 15 -1.80 15.71 -12.50
CA LEU A 15 -1.13 14.44 -12.23
C LEU A 15 0.17 14.63 -11.44
N ALA A 16 1.00 15.62 -11.80
CA ALA A 16 2.21 15.95 -11.07
C ALA A 16 1.89 16.34 -9.61
N ALA A 17 0.87 17.18 -9.40
CA ALA A 17 0.40 17.55 -8.07
C ALA A 17 -0.12 16.33 -7.30
N GLY A 18 -0.84 15.41 -7.95
CA GLY A 18 -1.26 14.14 -7.35
C GLY A 18 -0.08 13.31 -6.84
N LEU A 19 0.99 13.17 -7.63
CA LEU A 19 2.22 12.47 -7.22
C LEU A 19 2.94 13.17 -6.06
N LEU A 20 2.80 14.49 -5.92
CA LEU A 20 3.35 15.26 -4.80
C LEU A 20 2.51 15.12 -3.52
N ILE A 21 1.18 15.17 -3.66
CA ILE A 21 0.23 15.17 -2.54
C ILE A 21 0.09 13.77 -1.94
N LEU A 22 0.14 12.71 -2.76
CA LEU A 22 -0.07 11.33 -2.29
C LEU A 22 0.87 10.91 -1.14
N PRO A 23 2.21 11.12 -1.21
CA PRO A 23 3.09 10.84 -0.08
C PRO A 23 2.79 11.70 1.14
N TYR A 24 2.41 12.97 0.97
CA TYR A 24 2.07 13.83 2.08
C TYR A 24 0.83 13.32 2.84
N LEU A 25 -0.21 12.86 2.12
CA LEU A 25 -1.41 12.28 2.73
C LEU A 25 -1.14 10.96 3.46
N LEU A 26 -0.20 10.16 2.98
CA LEU A 26 0.10 8.83 3.54
C LEU A 26 1.19 8.85 4.61
N LEU A 27 2.20 9.71 4.48
CA LEU A 27 3.39 9.73 5.34
C LEU A 27 3.45 10.97 6.24
N GLY A 28 2.67 12.02 5.93
CA GLY A 28 2.70 13.31 6.65
C GLY A 28 3.82 14.26 6.22
N TYR A 29 4.65 13.87 5.24
CA TYR A 29 5.73 14.70 4.72
C TYR A 29 5.95 14.48 3.22
N PHE A 30 6.59 15.45 2.56
CA PHE A 30 6.97 15.33 1.15
C PHE A 30 8.27 14.54 1.01
N THR A 31 8.28 13.54 0.13
CA THR A 31 9.51 12.81 -0.19
C THR A 31 10.31 13.56 -1.26
N THR A 32 11.64 13.38 -1.26
CA THR A 32 12.51 13.98 -2.28
C THR A 32 12.18 13.48 -3.69
N SER A 33 11.78 12.22 -3.82
CA SER A 33 11.31 11.61 -5.07
C SER A 33 10.04 12.28 -5.59
N ALA A 34 9.09 12.62 -4.71
CA ALA A 34 7.85 13.29 -5.10
C ALA A 34 8.09 14.72 -5.58
N ILE A 35 8.98 15.46 -4.90
CA ILE A 35 9.38 16.81 -5.30
C ILE A 35 10.09 16.77 -6.66
N ALA A 36 11.02 15.84 -6.85
CA ALA A 36 11.72 15.68 -8.12
C ALA A 36 10.76 15.32 -9.27
N LEU A 37 9.80 14.43 -9.02
CA LEU A 37 8.75 14.08 -10.00
C LEU A 37 7.86 15.29 -10.31
N PHE A 38 7.43 16.06 -9.31
CA PHE A 38 6.61 17.25 -9.53
C PHE A 38 7.31 18.28 -10.43
N ILE A 39 8.56 18.61 -10.10
CA ILE A 39 9.35 19.58 -10.86
C ILE A 39 9.66 19.02 -12.26
N GLY A 40 10.05 17.76 -12.37
CA GLY A 40 10.39 17.12 -13.64
C GLY A 40 9.20 17.00 -14.58
N VAL A 41 8.10 16.41 -14.12
CA VAL A 41 6.87 16.22 -14.90
C VAL A 41 6.21 17.56 -15.22
N GLY A 42 6.11 18.44 -14.23
CA GLY A 42 5.54 19.78 -14.43
C GLY A 42 6.36 20.60 -15.42
N GLY A 43 7.69 20.64 -15.25
CA GLY A 43 8.60 21.36 -16.13
C GLY A 43 8.59 20.84 -17.57
N LEU A 44 8.76 19.53 -17.76
CA LEU A 44 8.73 18.91 -19.09
C LEU A 44 7.34 19.02 -19.74
N GLY A 45 6.27 18.93 -18.95
CA GLY A 45 4.90 19.15 -19.39
C GLY A 45 4.67 20.55 -19.94
N VAL A 46 5.11 21.59 -19.23
CA VAL A 46 5.03 22.99 -19.69
C VAL A 46 5.83 23.18 -20.98
N VAL A 47 7.04 22.62 -21.07
CA VAL A 47 7.87 22.67 -22.29
C VAL A 47 7.16 21.99 -23.46
N CYS A 48 6.57 20.82 -23.24
CA CYS A 48 5.80 20.08 -24.24
C CYS A 48 4.62 20.92 -24.77
N VAL A 49 3.79 21.47 -23.88
CA VAL A 49 2.65 22.32 -24.27
C VAL A 49 3.10 23.54 -25.05
N ARG A 50 4.21 24.17 -24.64
CA ARG A 50 4.79 25.33 -25.34
C ARG A 50 5.25 24.98 -26.76
N PHE A 51 5.86 23.81 -26.98
CA PHE A 51 6.22 23.36 -28.33
C PHE A 51 5.00 22.99 -29.18
N ALA A 52 3.98 22.37 -28.57
CA ALA A 52 2.74 22.07 -29.25
C ALA A 52 2.00 23.35 -29.70
N TRP A 53 1.99 24.41 -28.88
CA TRP A 53 1.43 25.72 -29.24
C TRP A 53 2.12 26.36 -30.44
N LYS A 54 3.42 26.11 -30.63
CA LYS A 54 4.19 26.58 -31.78
C LYS A 54 4.06 25.70 -33.04
N GLY A 55 3.20 24.66 -33.00
CA GLY A 55 3.04 23.70 -34.10
C GLY A 55 4.23 22.75 -34.28
N ALA A 56 5.21 22.75 -33.37
CA ALA A 56 6.42 21.94 -33.45
C ALA A 56 6.19 20.53 -32.87
N TYR A 57 5.27 19.77 -33.48
CA TYR A 57 4.79 18.49 -32.94
C TYR A 57 5.91 17.43 -32.78
N SER A 58 6.89 17.38 -33.69
CA SER A 58 8.03 16.44 -33.54
C SER A 58 8.83 16.68 -32.26
N LYS A 59 9.03 17.96 -31.88
CA LYS A 59 9.72 18.32 -30.63
C LYS A 59 8.83 18.02 -29.42
N ALA A 60 7.53 18.32 -29.51
CA ALA A 60 6.59 17.99 -28.45
C ALA A 60 6.57 16.47 -28.15
N SER A 61 6.49 15.63 -29.19
CA SER A 61 6.54 14.17 -29.04
C SER A 61 7.81 13.68 -28.35
N PHE A 62 8.97 14.24 -28.69
CA PHE A 62 10.22 13.92 -28.01
C PHE A 62 10.16 14.23 -26.50
N PHE A 63 9.62 15.38 -26.10
CA PHE A 63 9.48 15.74 -24.69
C PHE A 63 8.44 14.88 -23.95
N VAL A 64 7.37 14.45 -24.62
CA VAL A 64 6.42 13.49 -24.03
C VAL A 64 7.11 12.16 -23.73
N LEU A 65 7.87 11.62 -24.70
CA LEU A 65 8.61 10.38 -24.52
C LEU A 65 9.66 10.51 -23.42
N LEU A 66 10.39 11.62 -23.38
CA LEU A 66 11.36 11.89 -22.32
C LEU A 66 10.69 11.98 -20.94
N THR A 67 9.52 12.62 -20.86
CA THR A 67 8.74 12.69 -19.62
C THR A 67 8.34 11.30 -19.15
N ALA A 68 7.82 10.46 -20.04
CA ALA A 68 7.46 9.07 -19.72
C ALA A 68 8.69 8.28 -19.25
N LEU A 69 9.80 8.36 -19.98
CA LEU A 69 11.04 7.64 -19.67
C LEU A 69 11.61 7.99 -18.29
N ILE A 70 11.39 9.22 -17.81
CA ILE A 70 11.81 9.65 -16.48
C ILE A 70 10.76 9.30 -15.42
N THR A 71 9.49 9.58 -15.70
CA THR A 71 8.40 9.46 -14.73
C THR A 71 8.15 8.03 -14.32
N PHE A 72 8.07 7.09 -15.27
CA PHE A 72 7.73 5.71 -14.99
C PHE A 72 8.79 5.05 -14.07
N PRO A 73 10.09 5.03 -14.42
CA PRO A 73 11.10 4.42 -13.56
C PRO A 73 11.18 5.08 -12.19
N LEU A 74 11.17 6.41 -12.10
CA LEU A 74 11.24 7.09 -10.80
C LEU A 74 10.02 6.81 -9.92
N THR A 75 8.82 6.77 -10.52
CA THR A 75 7.59 6.48 -9.78
C THR A 75 7.62 5.06 -9.22
N PHE A 76 7.94 4.07 -10.06
CA PHE A 76 7.88 2.66 -9.65
C PHE A 76 9.09 2.19 -8.82
N SER A 77 10.28 2.75 -9.04
CA SER A 77 11.50 2.33 -8.31
C SER A 77 11.78 3.15 -7.06
N MET A 78 11.36 4.42 -7.01
CA MET A 78 11.67 5.31 -5.90
C MET A 78 10.43 5.74 -5.11
N LEU A 79 9.39 6.28 -5.78
CA LEU A 79 8.24 6.84 -5.07
C LEU A 79 7.38 5.75 -4.42
N LEU A 80 6.91 4.79 -5.21
CA LEU A 80 5.95 3.79 -4.78
C LEU A 80 6.48 2.89 -3.64
N PRO A 81 7.74 2.42 -3.65
CA PRO A 81 8.28 1.62 -2.54
C PRO A 81 8.36 2.37 -1.20
N GLN A 82 8.46 3.70 -1.22
CA GLN A 82 8.49 4.52 0.00
C GLN A 82 7.12 4.63 0.67
N LEU A 83 6.03 4.41 -0.06
CA LEU A 83 4.65 4.47 0.43
C LEU A 83 4.28 3.21 1.23
N LYS A 84 5.06 2.90 2.26
CA LYS A 84 4.87 1.73 3.14
C LYS A 84 3.42 1.54 3.60
N PRO A 85 2.64 2.58 3.95
CA PRO A 85 1.24 2.41 4.35
C PRO A 85 0.33 1.77 3.30
N LEU A 86 0.66 1.82 2.00
CA LEU A 86 -0.11 1.16 0.95
C LEU A 86 0.16 -0.35 0.88
N TRP A 87 1.31 -0.79 1.37
CA TRP A 87 1.80 -2.16 1.23
C TRP A 87 1.44 -3.04 2.44
N ILE A 88 0.18 -2.97 2.89
CA ILE A 88 -0.29 -3.66 4.12
C ILE A 88 0.05 -5.15 4.07
N SER A 89 -0.39 -5.86 3.02
CA SER A 89 -0.17 -7.29 2.86
C SER A 89 1.33 -7.68 2.90
N TYR A 90 2.19 -6.87 2.29
CA TYR A 90 3.65 -7.09 2.33
C TYR A 90 4.21 -6.87 3.74
N ASN A 91 3.86 -5.76 4.38
CA ASN A 91 4.33 -5.43 5.73
C ASN A 91 3.91 -6.48 6.77
N VAL A 92 2.69 -7.01 6.65
CA VAL A 92 2.21 -8.12 7.47
C VAL A 92 3.07 -9.38 7.23
N ALA A 93 3.35 -9.71 5.97
CA ALA A 93 4.15 -10.88 5.65
C ALA A 93 5.60 -10.78 6.14
N GLN A 94 6.15 -9.56 6.26
CA GLN A 94 7.46 -9.31 6.88
C GLN A 94 7.44 -9.41 8.42
N LEU A 95 6.28 -9.20 9.05
CA LEU A 95 6.13 -9.30 10.51
C LEU A 95 6.00 -10.76 10.98
N ILE A 96 5.51 -11.66 10.12
CA ILE A 96 5.23 -13.04 10.48
C ILE A 96 6.49 -13.90 10.37
N ASN A 97 6.82 -14.60 11.46
CA ASN A 97 7.79 -15.69 11.39
C ASN A 97 7.17 -16.88 10.64
N ARG A 98 7.74 -17.22 9.49
CA ARG A 98 7.26 -18.28 8.60
C ARG A 98 7.30 -19.67 9.24
N ASP A 99 8.18 -19.89 10.21
CA ASP A 99 8.26 -21.16 10.94
C ASP A 99 7.07 -21.40 11.86
N ASN A 100 6.29 -20.35 12.17
CA ASN A 100 5.09 -20.45 13.01
C ASN A 100 3.83 -20.81 12.22
N ILE A 101 3.90 -20.84 10.88
CA ILE A 101 2.73 -21.08 10.02
C ILE A 101 2.96 -22.30 9.12
N SER A 102 1.93 -23.15 9.00
CA SER A 102 1.92 -24.32 8.12
C SER A 102 0.51 -24.57 7.59
N GLU A 103 0.33 -25.62 6.77
CA GLU A 103 -1.00 -26.06 6.30
C GLU A 103 -1.88 -26.54 7.48
N GLU A 104 -1.28 -27.14 8.50
CA GLU A 104 -1.96 -27.62 9.72
C GLU A 104 -2.12 -26.52 10.80
N ASN A 105 -1.29 -25.47 10.75
CA ASN A 105 -1.36 -24.31 11.63
C ASN A 105 -1.29 -23.00 10.82
N PRO A 106 -2.35 -22.65 10.07
CA PRO A 106 -2.35 -21.46 9.24
C PRO A 106 -2.39 -20.19 10.09
N LEU A 107 -1.94 -19.07 9.51
CA LEU A 107 -2.24 -17.73 10.00
C LEU A 107 -3.75 -17.51 9.96
N LEU A 108 -4.35 -17.30 11.13
CA LEU A 108 -5.76 -16.91 11.23
C LEU A 108 -5.86 -15.41 10.94
N VAL A 109 -6.81 -15.00 10.09
CA VAL A 109 -7.00 -13.59 9.73
C VAL A 109 -8.45 -13.18 9.93
N VAL A 110 -8.68 -12.16 10.76
CA VAL A 110 -9.99 -11.61 11.11
C VAL A 110 -10.04 -10.10 10.81
N GLY A 111 -11.09 -9.65 10.13
CA GLY A 111 -11.29 -8.22 9.83
C GLY A 111 -10.45 -7.68 8.66
N PHE A 112 -9.65 -8.52 8.00
CA PHE A 112 -8.82 -8.18 6.84
C PHE A 112 -8.92 -9.26 5.76
N SER A 113 -9.10 -8.87 4.50
CA SER A 113 -9.37 -9.82 3.40
C SER A 113 -8.75 -9.36 2.08
N GLU A 114 -7.52 -8.85 2.12
CA GLU A 114 -6.82 -8.50 0.88
C GLU A 114 -6.20 -9.76 0.24
N PRO A 115 -6.39 -9.97 -1.08
CA PRO A 115 -5.76 -11.09 -1.80
C PRO A 115 -4.22 -11.06 -1.73
N GLY A 116 -3.60 -9.89 -1.55
CA GLY A 116 -2.14 -9.76 -1.47
C GLY A 116 -1.50 -10.65 -0.40
N LEU A 117 -2.21 -10.91 0.71
CA LEU A 117 -1.65 -11.67 1.83
C LEU A 117 -1.37 -13.13 1.48
N VAL A 118 -2.27 -13.78 0.74
CA VAL A 118 -2.08 -15.18 0.31
C VAL A 118 -0.94 -15.33 -0.68
N PHE A 119 -0.68 -14.31 -1.51
CA PHE A 119 0.44 -14.31 -2.45
C PHE A 119 1.80 -14.23 -1.73
N TYR A 120 1.90 -13.48 -0.63
CA TYR A 120 3.16 -13.37 0.11
C TYR A 120 3.45 -14.52 1.07
N LEU A 121 2.40 -15.17 1.60
CA LEU A 121 2.53 -16.17 2.67
C LEU A 121 2.24 -17.61 2.24
N ASN A 122 1.90 -17.83 0.96
CA ASN A 122 1.33 -19.07 0.42
C ASN A 122 -0.13 -19.27 0.84
N THR A 123 -1.01 -19.49 -0.14
CA THR A 123 -2.46 -19.65 0.04
C THR A 123 -2.82 -20.72 1.07
N LYS A 124 -2.01 -21.76 1.21
CA LYS A 124 -2.26 -22.85 2.17
C LYS A 124 -1.98 -22.47 3.64
N HIS A 125 -1.19 -21.43 3.87
CA HIS A 125 -0.76 -21.03 5.21
C HIS A 125 -1.58 -19.87 5.78
N VAL A 126 -2.65 -19.44 5.09
CA VAL A 126 -3.49 -18.32 5.50
C VAL A 126 -4.95 -18.76 5.49
N LEU A 127 -5.62 -18.57 6.63
CA LEU A 127 -7.04 -18.86 6.79
C LEU A 127 -7.79 -17.58 7.18
N PHE A 128 -8.55 -17.03 6.24
CA PHE A 128 -9.49 -15.95 6.51
C PHE A 128 -10.71 -16.53 7.23
N THR A 129 -11.07 -15.95 8.38
CA THR A 129 -12.12 -16.49 9.24
C THR A 129 -12.77 -15.42 10.11
N ASP A 130 -13.75 -15.80 10.92
CA ASP A 130 -14.40 -14.96 11.92
C ASP A 130 -13.74 -15.08 13.30
N GLY A 131 -14.12 -14.18 14.22
CA GLY A 131 -13.54 -14.14 15.57
C GLY A 131 -13.79 -15.42 16.38
N GLU A 132 -14.97 -16.03 16.27
CA GLU A 132 -15.32 -17.23 17.03
C GLU A 132 -14.49 -18.45 16.59
N THR A 133 -14.38 -18.66 15.28
CA THR A 133 -13.59 -19.72 14.68
C THR A 133 -12.10 -19.50 14.96
N ALA A 134 -11.61 -18.26 14.90
CA ALA A 134 -10.23 -17.94 15.27
C ALA A 134 -9.94 -18.29 16.74
N LEU A 135 -10.83 -17.90 17.66
CA LEU A 135 -10.72 -18.23 19.09
C LEU A 135 -10.72 -19.73 19.34
N ALA A 136 -11.63 -20.48 18.71
CA ALA A 136 -11.69 -21.93 18.84
C ALA A 136 -10.37 -22.60 18.39
N ASN A 137 -9.79 -22.12 17.28
CA ASN A 137 -8.49 -22.60 16.81
C ASN A 137 -7.35 -22.26 17.77
N MET A 138 -7.27 -21.02 18.27
CA MET A 138 -6.23 -20.60 19.22
C MET A 138 -6.35 -21.31 20.58
N LYS A 139 -7.56 -21.69 21.00
CA LYS A 139 -7.76 -22.51 22.21
C LYS A 139 -7.22 -23.92 22.02
N ARG A 140 -7.39 -24.50 20.82
CA ARG A 140 -6.91 -25.84 20.46
C ARG A 140 -5.40 -25.91 20.25
N ASN A 141 -4.79 -24.87 19.65
CA ASN A 141 -3.37 -24.84 19.33
C ASN A 141 -2.69 -23.60 19.92
N LYS A 142 -1.82 -23.81 20.92
CA LYS A 142 -1.07 -22.74 21.62
C LYS A 142 -0.09 -21.98 20.70
N ASN A 143 0.31 -22.58 19.57
CA ASN A 143 1.23 -21.97 18.62
C ASN A 143 0.53 -21.20 17.49
N SER A 144 -0.80 -21.17 17.46
CA SER A 144 -1.53 -20.40 16.45
C SER A 144 -1.28 -18.90 16.61
N VAL A 145 -1.07 -18.25 15.47
CA VAL A 145 -0.96 -16.80 15.34
C VAL A 145 -2.21 -16.25 14.68
N LEU A 146 -2.68 -15.11 15.17
CA LEU A 146 -3.87 -14.43 14.68
C LEU A 146 -3.50 -13.00 14.26
N LEU A 147 -3.82 -12.65 13.02
CA LEU A 147 -3.83 -11.29 12.53
C LEU A 147 -5.26 -10.74 12.63
N ILE A 148 -5.46 -9.69 13.42
CA ILE A 148 -6.77 -9.12 13.65
C ILE A 148 -6.80 -7.61 13.43
N SER A 149 -7.91 -7.09 12.94
CA SER A 149 -8.14 -5.65 12.91
C SER A 149 -8.31 -5.09 14.32
N GLU A 150 -7.84 -3.88 14.58
CA GLU A 150 -7.99 -3.22 15.90
C GLU A 150 -9.46 -3.17 16.36
N HIS A 151 -10.40 -2.97 15.43
CA HIS A 151 -11.83 -2.95 15.71
C HIS A 151 -12.36 -4.28 16.26
N ASP A 152 -11.82 -5.40 15.77
CA ASP A 152 -12.30 -6.74 16.12
C ASP A 152 -11.53 -7.36 17.31
N MET A 153 -10.56 -6.63 17.89
CA MET A 153 -9.68 -7.13 18.95
C MET A 153 -10.37 -7.25 20.31
N VAL A 154 -11.31 -6.34 20.64
CA VAL A 154 -11.94 -6.27 21.98
C VAL A 154 -12.63 -7.59 22.36
N PRO A 155 -13.49 -8.20 21.52
CA PRO A 155 -14.12 -9.48 21.84
C PRO A 155 -13.14 -10.65 22.06
N ILE A 156 -11.96 -10.60 21.43
CA ILE A 156 -10.91 -11.62 21.61
C ILE A 156 -10.23 -11.45 22.96
N ALA A 157 -9.94 -10.21 23.36
CA ALA A 157 -9.25 -9.87 24.60
C ALA A 157 -10.06 -10.25 25.84
N GLU A 158 -11.39 -10.16 25.77
CA GLU A 158 -12.27 -10.59 26.86
C GLU A 158 -12.29 -12.11 27.06
N GLN A 159 -11.96 -12.88 26.02
CA GLN A 159 -12.08 -14.34 26.05
C GLN A 159 -10.77 -15.08 26.34
N MET A 160 -9.61 -14.46 26.10
CA MET A 160 -8.33 -15.09 26.37
C MET A 160 -7.17 -14.09 26.48
N PRO A 161 -6.19 -14.35 27.37
CA PRO A 161 -4.96 -13.58 27.40
C PRO A 161 -4.09 -13.88 26.16
N PHE A 162 -3.47 -12.84 25.61
CA PHE A 162 -2.58 -12.94 24.46
C PHE A 162 -1.40 -11.98 24.59
N THR A 163 -0.36 -12.27 23.81
CA THR A 163 0.81 -11.41 23.60
C THR A 163 0.72 -10.79 22.22
N ILE A 164 0.98 -9.49 22.14
CA ILE A 164 1.10 -8.77 20.87
C ILE A 164 2.51 -9.00 20.32
N LEU A 165 2.60 -9.63 19.15
CA LEU A 165 3.86 -9.86 18.43
C LEU A 165 4.27 -8.65 17.59
N GLY A 166 3.28 -7.85 17.17
CA GLY A 166 3.52 -6.62 16.42
C GLY A 166 2.23 -6.05 15.84
N TYR A 167 2.36 -4.94 15.11
CA TYR A 167 1.24 -4.32 14.42
C TYR A 167 1.69 -3.70 13.10
N VAL A 168 0.73 -3.54 12.19
CA VAL A 168 0.89 -2.87 10.90
C VAL A 168 -0.21 -1.81 10.78
N ASN A 169 0.22 -0.56 10.59
CA ASN A 169 -0.68 0.53 10.22
C ASN A 169 -0.59 0.75 8.71
N GLY A 170 -1.73 0.88 8.05
CA GLY A 170 -1.75 1.19 6.63
C GLY A 170 -3.09 1.67 6.11
N TYR A 171 -3.10 2.06 4.84
CA TYR A 171 -4.29 2.56 4.16
C TYR A 171 -4.82 1.49 3.22
N ASN A 172 -6.00 0.95 3.53
CA ASN A 172 -6.68 0.00 2.67
C ASN A 172 -7.31 0.78 1.51
N TYR A 173 -6.62 0.82 0.38
CA TYR A 173 -7.06 1.56 -0.80
C TYR A 173 -8.35 0.98 -1.42
N SER A 174 -8.61 -0.32 -1.25
CA SER A 174 -9.83 -0.98 -1.72
C SER A 174 -11.07 -0.56 -0.93
N LYS A 175 -10.91 -0.28 0.38
CA LYS A 175 -11.99 0.15 1.29
C LYS A 175 -11.95 1.65 1.61
N GLY A 176 -10.97 2.39 1.09
CA GLY A 176 -10.79 3.82 1.31
C GLY A 176 -10.62 4.22 2.78
N LYS A 177 -9.99 3.38 3.60
CA LYS A 177 -9.86 3.65 5.05
C LYS A 177 -8.51 3.23 5.64
N TRP A 178 -8.08 3.97 6.65
CA TRP A 178 -6.97 3.56 7.50
C TRP A 178 -7.36 2.32 8.31
N ILE A 179 -6.42 1.38 8.42
CA ILE A 179 -6.57 0.16 9.20
C ILE A 179 -5.30 -0.10 10.00
N LYS A 180 -5.51 -0.58 11.22
CA LYS A 180 -4.46 -1.10 12.09
C LYS A 180 -4.71 -2.59 12.28
N LEU A 181 -3.74 -3.38 11.86
CA LEU A 181 -3.72 -4.83 12.03
C LEU A 181 -2.75 -5.19 13.13
N ILE A 182 -3.13 -6.12 13.99
CA ILE A 182 -2.38 -6.52 15.16
C ILE A 182 -2.13 -8.01 15.05
N LEU A 183 -0.86 -8.42 15.15
CA LEU A 183 -0.47 -9.82 15.18
C LEU A 183 -0.37 -10.25 16.64
N ILE A 184 -1.15 -11.26 17.02
CA ILE A 184 -1.23 -11.76 18.39
C ILE A 184 -0.96 -13.26 18.44
N LYS A 185 -0.49 -13.71 19.60
CA LYS A 185 -0.31 -15.13 19.95
C LYS A 185 -0.90 -15.38 21.33
N LYS A 186 -1.46 -16.57 21.55
CA LYS A 186 -1.91 -16.99 22.88
C LYS A 186 -0.74 -16.99 23.87
N ASN A 187 -0.97 -16.54 25.11
CA ASN A 187 0.04 -16.66 26.17
C ASN A 187 0.31 -18.14 26.50
N SER A 188 1.58 -18.47 26.72
CA SER A 188 1.96 -19.77 27.28
C SER A 188 1.71 -19.70 28.79
N ASP A 189 0.67 -20.41 29.26
CA ASP A 189 0.53 -20.79 30.68
C ASP A 189 1.70 -21.65 31.13
#